data_AF-A0AAD9UH92-F1
#
_entry.id   AF-A0AAD9UH92-F1
#
_cell.length_a   1.000
_cell.length_b   1.000
_cell.length_c   1.000
_cell.angle_alpha   90.00
_cell.angle_beta   90.00
_cell.angle_gamma   90.00
#
_symmetry.space_group_name_H-M   'P 1'
#
loop_
_entity.id
_entity.type
_entity.pdbx_description
1 polymer ?
#
loop_
_entity_poly.entity_id
_entity_poly.type
_entity_poly.pdbx_seq_one_letter_code
_entity_poly.pdbx_strand_id
1 'polypeptide(L)'
;MTSLSSPTAINICRKKQLLNTVSTQLGININRSKTKIMKANTNNNKPITLKGEPLEETDSFNKNGGTEEDVKARIQKARVAFIM
;
A
#
# COMPACT_ATOMS: atom_id res chain seq x y z
N MET A 1 -20.81 13.89 9.41
CA MET A 1 -19.38 14.29 9.36
C MET A 1 -18.59 13.24 10.14
N THR A 2 -18.09 12.23 9.46
CA THR A 2 -17.54 11.01 10.08
C THR A 2 -16.13 11.26 10.63
N SER A 3 -16.00 11.28 11.95
CA SER A 3 -14.73 11.43 12.64
C SER A 3 -13.82 10.23 12.35
N LEU A 4 -12.64 10.50 11.78
CA LEU A 4 -11.48 9.60 11.85
C LEU A 4 -11.05 9.52 13.33
N SER A 5 -11.74 8.71 14.13
CA SER A 5 -11.60 8.73 15.60
C SER A 5 -10.40 7.94 16.14
N SER A 6 -9.46 7.52 15.29
CA SER A 6 -8.28 6.74 15.69
C SER A 6 -7.00 7.39 15.16
N PRO A 7 -5.98 7.67 16.01
CA PRO A 7 -4.69 8.22 15.58
C PRO A 7 -4.04 7.44 14.44
N THR A 8 -4.24 6.12 14.40
CA THR A 8 -3.72 5.24 13.35
C THR A 8 -4.32 5.56 11.98
N ALA A 9 -5.63 5.79 11.89
CA ALA A 9 -6.31 6.11 10.62
C ALA A 9 -5.83 7.47 10.07
N ILE A 10 -5.65 8.46 10.94
CA ILE A 10 -5.15 9.79 10.55
C ILE A 10 -3.73 9.68 9.99
N ASN A 11 -2.87 8.90 10.65
CA ASN A 11 -1.50 8.70 10.21
C ASN A 11 -1.42 7.96 8.86
N ILE A 12 -2.29 6.97 8.61
CA ILE A 12 -2.37 6.26 7.33
C ILE A 12 -2.77 7.23 6.21
N CYS A 13 -3.84 8.02 6.38
CA CYS A 13 -4.29 8.98 5.37
C CYS A 13 -3.21 10.02 5.05
N ARG A 14 -2.55 10.57 6.08
CA ARG A 14 -1.47 11.54 5.92
C ARG A 14 -0.29 10.96 5.12
N LYS A 15 0.19 9.76 5.50
CA LYS A 15 1.30 9.10 4.80
C LYS A 15 0.94 8.80 3.34
N LYS A 16 -0.28 8.33 3.06
CA LYS A 16 -0.76 8.09 1.69
C LYS A 16 -0.83 9.36 0.85
N GLN A 17 -1.31 10.47 1.42
CA GLN A 17 -1.33 11.76 0.73
C GLN A 17 0.08 12.25 0.40
N LEU A 18 1.00 12.18 1.38
CA LEU A 18 2.39 12.56 1.16
C LEU A 18 3.05 11.71 0.07
N LEU A 19 2.87 10.39 0.12
CA LEU A 19 3.37 9.46 -0.91
C LEU A 19 2.83 9.82 -2.30
N ASN A 20 1.54 10.14 -2.40
CA ASN A 20 0.94 10.55 -3.67
C ASN A 20 1.53 11.85 -4.20
N THR A 21 1.72 12.86 -3.34
CA THR A 21 2.32 14.14 -3.74
C THR A 21 3.73 13.96 -4.28
N VAL A 22 4.59 13.25 -3.53
CA VAL A 22 5.98 12.99 -3.94
C VAL A 22 6.03 12.16 -5.21
N SER A 23 5.22 11.10 -5.31
CA SER A 23 5.17 10.25 -6.51
C SER A 23 4.76 11.04 -7.75
N THR A 24 3.74 11.92 -7.62
CA THR A 24 3.29 12.78 -8.71
C THR A 24 4.40 13.72 -9.17
N GLN A 25 5.17 14.29 -8.22
CA GLN A 25 6.33 15.15 -8.53
C GLN A 25 7.42 14.41 -9.34
N LEU A 26 7.55 13.10 -9.12
CA LEU A 26 8.49 12.23 -9.81
C LEU A 26 7.91 11.63 -11.12
N GLY A 27 6.70 12.02 -11.53
CA GLY A 27 6.03 11.45 -12.70
C GLY A 27 5.53 10.01 -12.49
N ILE A 28 5.45 9.55 -11.24
CA ILE A 28 5.00 8.21 -10.86
C ILE A 28 3.51 8.24 -10.52
N ASN A 29 2.71 7.43 -11.22
CA ASN A 29 1.30 7.29 -10.92
C ASN A 29 1.05 6.12 -9.95
N ILE A 30 0.49 6.42 -8.78
CA ILE A 30 0.12 5.39 -7.81
C ILE A 30 -1.16 4.70 -8.26
N ASN A 31 -1.08 3.38 -8.46
CA ASN A 31 -2.25 2.57 -8.81
C ASN A 31 -3.16 2.37 -7.59
N ARG A 32 -4.30 3.07 -7.58
CA ARG A 32 -5.25 3.02 -6.46
C ARG A 32 -5.91 1.64 -6.26
N SER A 33 -6.20 0.90 -7.34
CA SER A 33 -6.83 -0.43 -7.23
C SER A 33 -5.88 -1.49 -6.64
N LYS A 34 -4.57 -1.31 -6.83
CA LYS A 34 -3.55 -2.13 -6.16
C LYS A 34 -3.30 -1.72 -4.71
N THR A 35 -3.76 -0.54 -4.29
CA THR A 35 -3.39 0.04 -3.00
C THR A 35 -4.46 -0.24 -1.94
N LYS A 36 -4.40 -1.42 -1.32
CA LYS A 36 -5.32 -1.86 -0.26
C LYS A 36 -4.84 -1.52 1.16
N ILE A 37 -5.72 -1.61 2.14
CA ILE A 37 -5.39 -1.52 3.58
C ILE A 37 -5.43 -2.91 4.19
N MET A 38 -4.36 -3.28 4.90
CA MET A 38 -4.33 -4.51 5.69
C MET A 38 -4.48 -4.18 7.17
N LYS A 39 -5.36 -4.89 7.86
CA LYS A 39 -5.56 -4.79 9.29
C LYS A 39 -4.65 -5.79 10.00
N ALA A 40 -3.62 -5.30 10.68
CA ALA A 40 -2.83 -6.13 11.58
C ALA A 40 -3.27 -5.85 13.02
N ASN A 41 -3.71 -6.89 13.73
CA ASN A 41 -4.04 -6.83 15.16
C ASN A 41 -5.12 -5.79 15.54
N THR A 42 -6.09 -5.53 14.65
CA THR A 42 -7.16 -4.56 14.92
C THR A 42 -8.52 -5.06 14.43
N ASN A 43 -9.55 -4.90 15.27
CA ASN A 43 -10.95 -5.24 14.97
C ASN A 43 -11.75 -4.03 14.44
N ASN A 44 -11.08 -2.91 14.13
CA ASN A 44 -11.76 -1.70 13.68
C ASN A 44 -12.32 -1.88 12.27
N ASN A 45 -13.65 -1.85 12.13
CA ASN A 45 -14.34 -1.99 10.84
C ASN A 45 -14.68 -0.66 10.16
N LYS A 46 -14.15 0.47 10.65
CA LYS A 46 -14.38 1.77 10.02
C LYS A 46 -13.57 1.87 8.71
N PRO A 47 -14.22 2.09 7.56
CA PRO A 47 -13.53 2.25 6.29
C PRO A 47 -12.67 3.51 6.32
N ILE A 48 -11.46 3.41 5.77
CA ILE A 48 -10.54 4.53 5.65
C ILE A 48 -10.71 5.13 4.26
N THR A 49 -11.06 6.42 4.20
CA THR A 49 -11.25 7.14 2.94
C THR A 49 -10.00 7.93 2.55
N LEU A 50 -9.61 7.84 1.29
CA LEU A 50 -8.58 8.65 0.66
C LEU A 50 -9.23 9.52 -0.42
N LYS A 51 -9.15 10.85 -0.25
CA LYS A 51 -9.78 11.83 -1.17
C LYS A 51 -11.30 11.59 -1.38
N GLY A 52 -11.99 11.06 -0.37
CA GLY A 52 -13.43 10.77 -0.43
C GLY A 52 -13.78 9.36 -0.91
N GLU A 53 -12.82 8.59 -1.44
CA GLU A 53 -13.04 7.19 -1.84
C GLU A 53 -12.58 6.23 -0.73
N PRO A 54 -13.38 5.22 -0.36
CA PRO A 54 -12.95 4.19 0.58
C PRO A 54 -11.84 3.32 -0.04
N LEU A 55 -10.78 3.06 0.71
CA LEU A 55 -9.74 2.13 0.31
C LEU A 55 -10.21 0.70 0.57
N GLU A 56 -10.02 -0.19 -0.41
CA GLU A 56 -10.29 -1.62 -0.23
C GLU A 56 -9.46 -2.19 0.93
N GLU A 57 -10.08 -3.04 1.72
CA GLU A 57 -9.42 -3.77 2.80
C GLU A 57 -9.03 -5.16 2.32
N THR A 58 -7.95 -5.71 2.89
CA THR A 58 -7.50 -7.06 2.60
C THR A 58 -6.95 -7.72 3.86
N ASP A 59 -7.29 -8.98 4.08
CA ASP A 59 -6.85 -9.75 5.25
C ASP A 59 -5.53 -10.49 5.01
N SER A 60 -5.05 -10.51 3.78
CA SER A 60 -3.76 -11.09 3.44
C SER A 60 -3.09 -10.25 2.35
N PHE A 61 -1.79 -10.05 2.47
CA PHE A 61 -1.01 -9.90 1.26
C PHE A 61 -1.09 -11.25 0.56
N ASN A 62 -1.78 -11.32 -0.58
CA ASN A 62 -1.78 -12.50 -1.42
C ASN A 62 -0.32 -12.98 -1.48
N LYS A 63 -0.02 -14.23 -1.13
CA LYS A 63 1.35 -14.78 -1.29
C LYS A 63 1.85 -14.58 -2.74
N ASN A 64 0.92 -14.47 -3.69
CA ASN A 64 1.15 -14.25 -5.10
C ASN A 64 1.29 -12.76 -5.50
N GLY A 65 1.29 -11.83 -4.54
CA GLY A 65 1.66 -10.41 -4.75
C GLY A 65 3.15 -10.24 -5.10
N GLY A 66 3.93 -11.28 -4.82
CA GLY A 66 5.00 -11.74 -5.70
C GLY A 66 4.85 -13.25 -5.76
N THR A 67 4.35 -13.78 -6.87
CA THR A 67 4.38 -15.22 -7.17
C THR A 67 5.78 -15.78 -6.87
N GLU A 68 5.91 -17.08 -6.60
CA GLU A 68 7.24 -17.68 -6.42
C GLU A 68 8.20 -17.30 -7.56
N GLU A 69 7.62 -17.13 -8.75
CA GLU A 69 8.24 -16.59 -9.95
C GLU A 69 8.73 -15.14 -9.80
N ASP A 70 7.97 -14.22 -9.20
CA ASP A 70 8.38 -12.83 -8.96
C ASP A 70 9.49 -12.74 -7.90
N VAL A 71 9.37 -13.53 -6.82
CA VAL A 71 10.41 -13.64 -5.79
C VAL A 71 11.71 -14.16 -6.43
N LYS A 72 11.62 -15.23 -7.22
CA LYS A 72 12.75 -15.81 -7.94
C LYS A 72 13.35 -14.82 -8.95
N ALA A 73 12.51 -14.07 -9.67
CA ALA A 73 12.95 -13.05 -10.62
C ALA A 73 13.69 -11.89 -9.95
N ARG A 74 13.21 -11.41 -8.79
CA ARG A 74 13.89 -10.37 -8.01
C ARG A 74 15.25 -10.85 -7.48
N ILE A 75 15.32 -12.08 -6.98
CA ILE A 75 16.58 -12.70 -6.54
C ILE A 75 17.55 -12.85 -7.72
N GLN A 76 17.08 -13.34 -8.87
CA GLN A 76 17.91 -13.50 -10.07
C GLN A 76 18.50 -12.17 -10.53
N LYS A 77 17.70 -11.10 -10.57
CA LYS A 77 18.16 -9.76 -10.95
C LYS A 77 19.23 -9.22 -9.99
N ALA A 78 19.03 -9.39 -8.69
CA ALA A 78 20.00 -8.96 -7.68
C ALA A 78 21.34 -9.73 -7.81
N ARG A 79 21.30 -11.03 -8.09
CA ARG A 79 22.51 -11.85 -8.33
C ARG A 79 23.29 -11.37 -9.54
N VAL A 80 22.61 -11.09 -10.66
CA VAL A 80 23.26 -10.57 -11.88
C VAL A 80 23.92 -9.22 -11.60
N ALA A 81 23.24 -8.32 -10.89
CA ALA A 81 23.79 -7.00 -10.54
C ALA A 81 25.01 -7.05 -9.60
N PHE A 82 25.21 -8.15 -8.87
CA PHE A 82 26.35 -8.32 -7.96
C PHE A 82 27.57 -8.97 -8.62
N ILE A 83 27.37 -9.68 -9.74
CA ILE A 83 28.43 -10.39 -10.48
C ILE A 83 29.06 -9.49 -11.57
N MET A 84 28.43 -8.36 -11.87
CA MET A 84 28.93 -7.33 -12.79
C MET A 84 29.65 -6.22 -12.01
#